data_AF-A0A6N0WWM3-F1
#
_entry.id   AF-A0A6N0WWM3-F1
#
_cell.length_a   1.000
_cell.length_b   1.000
_cell.length_c   1.000
_cell.angle_alpha   90.00
_cell.angle_beta   90.00
_cell.angle_gamma   90.00
#
_symmetry.space_group_name_H-M   'P 1'
#
loop_
_entity.id
_entity.type
_entity.pdbx_description
1 polymer ?
#
loop_
_entity_poly.entity_id
_entity_poly.type
_entity_poly.pdbx_seq_one_letter_code
_entity_poly.pdbx_strand_id
1 'polypeptide(L)'
;MRRFAALIGLSPLALTAAAPAPAPAPFTIVETGERFAHLQDALMARRGQDFTVLIAPGVYRECAIQQAGRVTFKAAEPGKVIFESACEGKAALVLRGRGSTVDGLVFRNIRVGDGNGAGIRIEIGDLTVRNAMFLDSQEGILGATGDATRITVDHSTFSGLGQCDETPDCAHSIYLANTGEITVTNSRFERGRGGHYVKLRSPHVRIDDNSFDDSEGRKTNYAIDLPEGGTGEILRNTFVQGANKENWTGFIVVSAEQRKYSAAGLRIDGNVATLAPGQSKSPAFVANVSGERLALGTNRLGPGVRAYEDRRP
;
A
#
# COMPACT_ATOMS: atom_id res chain seq x y z
N MET A 1 30.66 28.22 -84.92
CA MET A 1 29.48 28.19 -84.02
C MET A 1 29.98 28.13 -82.58
N ARG A 2 29.47 29.01 -81.71
CA ARG A 2 29.81 29.11 -80.27
C ARG A 2 29.27 27.90 -79.49
N ARG A 3 29.76 27.75 -78.23
CA ARG A 3 29.08 27.22 -77.00
C ARG A 3 29.52 25.81 -76.58
N PHE A 4 29.79 25.45 -75.32
CA PHE A 4 29.93 26.11 -74.00
C PHE A 4 30.66 25.06 -73.12
N ALA A 5 31.65 25.44 -72.31
CA ALA A 5 32.26 24.53 -71.33
C ALA A 5 31.35 24.40 -70.10
N ALA A 6 30.92 23.17 -69.77
CA ALA A 6 30.13 22.89 -68.58
C ALA A 6 31.06 22.58 -67.39
N LEU A 7 31.14 23.50 -66.43
CA LEU A 7 31.73 23.25 -65.12
C LEU A 7 30.73 22.47 -64.26
N ILE A 8 31.09 21.24 -63.89
CA ILE A 8 30.37 20.44 -62.90
C ILE A 8 30.87 20.88 -61.52
N GLY A 9 30.07 21.68 -60.81
CA GLY A 9 30.31 22.03 -59.42
C GLY A 9 29.89 20.89 -58.49
N LEU A 10 30.85 20.26 -57.82
CA LEU A 10 30.55 19.40 -56.67
C LEU A 10 30.21 20.27 -55.47
N SER A 11 28.93 20.31 -55.10
CA SER A 11 28.50 20.85 -53.80
C SER A 11 28.80 19.80 -52.71
N PRO A 12 29.56 20.13 -51.66
CA PRO A 12 29.76 19.22 -50.54
C PRO A 12 28.45 19.12 -49.74
N LEU A 13 27.87 17.93 -49.68
CA LEU A 13 26.81 17.62 -48.71
C LEU A 13 27.42 17.67 -47.31
N ALA A 14 27.12 18.73 -46.57
CA ALA A 14 27.39 18.80 -45.14
C ALA A 14 26.38 17.89 -44.41
N LEU A 15 26.83 16.73 -43.94
CA LEU A 15 26.06 15.93 -42.97
C LEU A 15 25.99 16.72 -41.66
N THR A 16 24.84 17.31 -41.36
CA THR A 16 24.55 17.82 -40.02
C THR A 16 24.33 16.62 -39.10
N ALA A 17 25.30 16.33 -38.23
CA ALA A 17 25.11 15.38 -37.14
C ALA A 17 23.95 15.87 -36.26
N ALA A 18 22.86 15.12 -36.20
CA ALA A 18 21.75 15.41 -35.30
C ALA A 18 22.26 15.35 -33.85
N ALA A 19 22.06 16.43 -33.10
CA ALA A 19 22.38 16.43 -31.67
C ALA A 19 21.55 15.35 -30.96
N PRO A 20 22.14 14.57 -30.04
CA PRO A 20 21.39 13.56 -29.30
C PRO A 20 20.24 14.23 -28.55
N ALA A 21 19.04 13.66 -28.65
CA ALA A 21 17.90 14.10 -27.86
C ALA A 21 18.26 14.03 -26.36
N PRO A 22 17.90 15.04 -25.54
CA PRO A 22 18.17 15.00 -24.11
C PRO A 22 17.54 13.74 -23.51
N ALA A 23 18.32 13.03 -22.69
CA ALA A 23 17.84 11.84 -22.01
C ALA A 23 16.57 12.18 -21.20
N PRO A 24 15.56 11.29 -21.18
CA PRO A 24 14.36 11.53 -20.40
C PRO A 24 14.73 11.68 -18.92
N ALA A 25 14.31 12.81 -18.33
CA ALA A 25 14.49 13.11 -16.92
C ALA A 25 13.10 13.23 -16.27
N PRO A 26 12.47 12.10 -15.91
CA PRO A 26 11.07 12.07 -15.48
C PRO A 26 10.87 12.47 -14.02
N PHE A 27 11.95 12.59 -13.24
CA PHE A 27 11.91 12.94 -11.83
C PHE A 27 12.33 14.39 -11.66
N THR A 28 11.42 15.24 -11.16
CA THR A 28 11.67 16.67 -10.96
C THR A 28 11.57 17.02 -9.50
N ILE A 29 12.58 17.69 -8.95
CA ILE A 29 12.49 18.29 -7.61
C ILE A 29 11.70 19.59 -7.75
N VAL A 30 10.52 19.65 -7.15
CA VAL A 30 9.57 20.76 -7.34
C VAL A 30 10.17 22.09 -6.89
N GLU A 31 10.92 22.06 -5.79
CA GLU A 31 11.47 23.24 -5.15
C GLU A 31 12.59 23.91 -5.96
N THR A 32 13.30 23.15 -6.81
CA THR A 32 14.48 23.64 -7.56
C THR A 32 14.32 23.57 -9.07
N GLY A 33 13.36 22.80 -9.57
CA GLY A 33 13.22 22.49 -10.99
C GLY A 33 14.31 21.54 -11.53
N GLU A 34 15.20 21.03 -10.67
CA GLU A 34 16.22 20.06 -11.08
C GLU A 34 15.56 18.75 -11.52
N ARG A 35 16.08 18.19 -12.61
CA ARG A 35 15.53 16.97 -13.22
C ARG A 35 16.56 15.87 -13.23
N PHE A 36 16.11 14.65 -12.97
CA PHE A 36 16.94 13.46 -12.85
C PHE A 36 16.41 12.34 -13.73
N ALA A 37 17.33 11.52 -14.25
CA ALA A 37 17.01 10.33 -15.01
C ALA A 37 16.53 9.17 -14.12
N HIS A 38 17.04 9.09 -12.88
CA HIS A 38 16.70 8.07 -11.90
C HIS A 38 16.14 8.68 -10.61
N LEU A 39 15.19 7.99 -9.97
CA LEU A 39 14.57 8.45 -8.73
C LEU A 39 15.61 8.52 -7.61
N GLN A 40 16.48 7.53 -7.52
CA GLN A 40 17.51 7.48 -6.49
C GLN A 40 18.46 8.69 -6.54
N ASP A 41 18.79 9.17 -7.75
CA ASP A 41 19.65 10.35 -7.92
C ASP A 41 18.98 11.62 -7.39
N ALA A 42 17.68 11.80 -7.64
CA ALA A 42 16.91 12.90 -7.07
C ALA A 42 16.91 12.86 -5.53
N LEU A 43 16.78 11.66 -4.94
CA LEU A 43 16.83 11.50 -3.49
C LEU A 43 18.21 11.83 -2.91
N MET A 44 19.27 11.44 -3.62
CA MET A 44 20.64 11.69 -3.17
C MET A 44 21.03 13.16 -3.28
N ALA A 45 20.58 13.87 -4.31
CA ALA A 45 20.86 15.29 -4.52
C ALA A 45 20.34 16.18 -3.38
N ARG A 46 19.27 15.76 -2.68
CA ARG A 46 18.65 16.49 -1.56
C ARG A 46 18.59 15.65 -0.27
N ARG A 47 19.50 14.68 -0.10
CA ARG A 47 19.50 13.79 1.06
C ARG A 47 19.45 14.57 2.38
N GLY A 48 18.52 14.19 3.26
CA GLY A 48 18.35 14.79 4.59
C GLY A 48 17.52 16.08 4.62
N GLN A 49 17.21 16.65 3.46
CA GLN A 49 16.36 17.83 3.30
C GLN A 49 14.90 17.40 3.16
N ASP A 50 14.02 18.39 3.17
CA ASP A 50 12.59 18.22 2.97
C ASP A 50 12.23 18.73 1.56
N PHE A 51 11.65 17.88 0.70
CA PHE A 51 11.40 18.21 -0.71
C PHE A 51 10.37 17.29 -1.37
N THR A 52 9.94 17.65 -2.58
CA THR A 52 8.99 16.91 -3.39
C THR A 52 9.62 16.44 -4.69
N VAL A 53 9.53 15.15 -4.97
CA VAL A 53 9.81 14.59 -6.30
C VAL A 53 8.50 14.43 -7.05
N LEU A 54 8.30 15.26 -8.08
CA LEU A 54 7.23 15.12 -9.07
C LEU A 54 7.68 14.11 -10.14
N ILE A 55 6.89 13.07 -10.34
CA ILE A 55 7.22 11.93 -11.20
C ILE A 55 6.31 11.95 -12.43
N ALA A 56 6.90 12.05 -13.61
CA ALA A 56 6.16 12.02 -14.88
C ALA A 56 5.47 10.66 -15.11
N PRO A 57 4.43 10.59 -15.96
CA PRO A 57 3.83 9.31 -16.36
C PRO A 57 4.85 8.32 -16.91
N GLY A 58 4.74 7.05 -16.52
CA GLY A 58 5.64 6.01 -16.98
C GLY A 58 5.53 4.69 -16.23
N VAL A 59 6.19 3.67 -16.78
CA VAL A 59 6.44 2.39 -16.11
C VAL A 59 7.91 2.35 -15.72
N TYR A 60 8.15 2.23 -14.42
CA TYR A 60 9.45 2.31 -13.79
C TYR A 60 9.86 0.92 -13.31
N ARG A 61 10.90 0.38 -13.96
CA ARG A 61 11.62 -0.82 -13.51
C ARG A 61 12.83 -0.44 -12.66
N GLU A 62 12.61 0.53 -11.80
CA GLU A 62 13.54 0.96 -10.77
C GLU A 62 12.80 1.03 -9.44
N CYS A 63 13.56 1.18 -8.37
CA CYS A 63 13.10 1.30 -7.00
C CYS A 63 13.94 2.37 -6.31
N ALA A 64 13.53 2.82 -5.14
CA ALA A 64 14.27 3.85 -4.42
C ALA A 64 14.27 3.65 -2.91
N ILE A 65 15.34 4.14 -2.30
CA ILE A 65 15.58 4.11 -0.86
C ILE A 65 15.71 5.54 -0.37
N GLN A 66 14.72 6.00 0.41
CA GLN A 66 14.81 7.27 1.12
C GLN A 66 15.62 7.07 2.38
N GLN A 67 16.86 7.57 2.42
CA GLN A 67 17.77 7.38 3.56
C GLN A 67 17.61 8.39 4.70
N ALA A 68 16.98 9.55 4.44
CA ALA A 68 16.84 10.63 5.42
C ALA A 68 15.83 11.69 4.91
N GLY A 69 15.56 12.71 5.74
CA GLY A 69 14.74 13.87 5.37
C GLY A 69 13.23 13.59 5.36
N ARG A 70 12.43 14.54 4.87
CA ARG A 70 11.01 14.34 4.57
C ARG A 70 10.78 14.44 3.06
N VAL A 71 10.33 13.35 2.43
CA VAL A 71 10.19 13.31 0.97
C VAL A 71 8.74 13.08 0.57
N THR A 72 8.25 13.89 -0.36
CA THR A 72 6.99 13.63 -1.05
C THR A 72 7.27 13.04 -2.43
N PHE A 73 6.79 11.82 -2.67
CA PHE A 73 6.78 11.15 -3.96
C PHE A 73 5.40 11.36 -4.60
N LYS A 74 5.33 12.20 -5.63
CA LYS A 74 4.05 12.61 -6.21
C LYS A 74 3.99 12.29 -7.70
N ALA A 75 2.96 11.57 -8.13
CA ALA A 75 2.65 11.45 -9.54
C ALA A 75 2.23 12.81 -10.12
N ALA A 76 2.79 13.19 -11.26
CA ALA A 76 2.32 14.32 -12.05
C ALA A 76 0.88 14.11 -12.51
N GLU A 77 0.55 12.86 -12.86
CA GLU A 77 -0.80 12.40 -13.18
C GLU A 77 -1.12 11.16 -12.33
N PRO A 78 -2.03 11.25 -11.34
CA PRO A 78 -2.39 10.11 -10.50
C PRO A 78 -2.79 8.87 -11.31
N GLY A 79 -2.28 7.70 -10.91
CA GLY A 79 -2.55 6.43 -11.59
C GLY A 79 -1.70 6.18 -12.84
N LYS A 80 -0.84 7.12 -13.26
CA LYS A 80 0.01 7.00 -14.46
C LYS A 80 1.49 6.76 -14.18
N VAL A 81 1.89 6.71 -12.90
CA VAL A 81 3.25 6.39 -12.46
C VAL A 81 3.26 5.01 -11.84
N ILE A 82 3.89 4.05 -12.51
CA ILE A 82 3.80 2.63 -12.16
C ILE A 82 5.19 2.10 -11.80
N PHE A 83 5.36 1.59 -10.58
CA PHE A 83 6.56 0.89 -10.13
C PHE A 83 6.37 -0.63 -10.16
N GLU A 84 7.35 -1.35 -10.72
CA GLU A 84 7.31 -2.82 -10.91
C GLU A 84 8.57 -3.54 -10.38
N SER A 85 9.36 -2.90 -9.52
CA SER A 85 10.64 -3.45 -9.07
C SER A 85 10.88 -3.17 -7.59
N ALA A 86 11.69 -3.99 -6.94
CA ALA A 86 11.98 -3.89 -5.51
C ALA A 86 13.46 -3.67 -5.23
N CYS A 87 13.73 -2.82 -4.24
CA CYS A 87 15.05 -2.57 -3.66
C CYS A 87 15.25 -3.47 -2.45
N GLU A 88 16.49 -3.92 -2.24
CA GLU A 88 16.92 -4.73 -1.08
C GLU A 88 16.13 -6.03 -0.87
N GLY A 89 15.46 -6.54 -1.91
CA GLY A 89 14.53 -7.67 -1.75
C GLY A 89 13.35 -7.32 -0.84
N LYS A 90 12.95 -6.04 -0.75
CA LYS A 90 11.89 -5.54 0.14
C LYS A 90 10.74 -4.91 -0.62
N ALA A 91 10.95 -3.74 -1.24
CA ALA A 91 9.87 -2.93 -1.79
C ALA A 91 10.30 -1.97 -2.90
N ALA A 92 9.34 -1.44 -3.66
CA ALA A 92 9.62 -0.36 -4.61
C ALA A 92 10.12 0.91 -3.93
N LEU A 93 9.51 1.29 -2.80
CA LEU A 93 10.00 2.38 -1.95
C LEU A 93 10.37 1.84 -0.57
N VAL A 94 11.65 1.94 -0.20
CA VAL A 94 12.12 1.65 1.17
C VAL A 94 12.37 2.97 1.89
N LEU A 95 11.59 3.21 2.95
CA LEU A 95 11.44 4.53 3.55
C LEU A 95 12.10 4.58 4.94
N ARG A 96 13.19 5.36 5.03
CA ARG A 96 14.00 5.59 6.24
C ARG A 96 14.17 7.08 6.53
N GLY A 97 13.17 7.89 6.19
CA GLY A 97 13.17 9.32 6.45
C GLY A 97 12.54 9.68 7.78
N ARG A 98 12.59 10.97 8.14
CA ARG A 98 11.75 11.52 9.23
C ARG A 98 10.26 11.48 8.86
N GLY A 99 9.95 11.46 7.57
CA GLY A 99 8.60 11.31 7.07
C GLY A 99 8.55 11.11 5.56
N SER A 100 7.47 10.52 5.08
CA SER A 100 7.29 10.21 3.67
C SER A 100 5.85 10.43 3.25
N THR A 101 5.63 11.03 2.08
CA THR A 101 4.31 11.11 1.45
C THR A 101 4.35 10.41 0.10
N VAL A 102 3.39 9.53 -0.18
CA VAL A 102 3.19 8.87 -1.47
C VAL A 102 1.83 9.28 -2.00
N ASP A 103 1.80 9.93 -3.16
CA ASP A 103 0.59 10.51 -3.74
C ASP A 103 0.42 10.11 -5.22
N GLY A 104 -0.64 9.37 -5.51
CA GLY A 104 -1.03 9.06 -6.90
C GLY A 104 -0.21 7.95 -7.57
N LEU A 105 0.67 7.27 -6.83
CA LEU A 105 1.54 6.22 -7.39
C LEU A 105 0.83 4.87 -7.49
N VAL A 106 1.23 4.07 -8.48
CA VAL A 106 0.81 2.69 -8.66
C VAL A 106 2.00 1.76 -8.40
N PHE A 107 1.80 0.74 -7.60
CA PHE A 107 2.76 -0.33 -7.34
C PHE A 107 2.16 -1.64 -7.80
N ARG A 108 2.85 -2.39 -8.67
CA ARG A 108 2.29 -3.65 -9.14
C ARG A 108 3.30 -4.75 -9.44
N ASN A 109 2.83 -5.99 -9.37
CA ASN A 109 3.61 -7.19 -9.71
C ASN A 109 4.92 -7.29 -8.92
N ILE A 110 4.97 -6.75 -7.70
CA ILE A 110 6.18 -6.75 -6.88
C ILE A 110 6.25 -8.05 -6.09
N ARG A 111 7.33 -8.79 -6.31
CA ARG A 111 7.57 -10.10 -5.71
C ARG A 111 9.05 -10.22 -5.38
N VAL A 112 9.37 -10.73 -4.19
CA VAL A 112 10.75 -10.91 -3.70
C VAL A 112 10.90 -12.30 -3.06
N GLY A 113 12.15 -12.71 -2.81
CA GLY A 113 12.48 -14.10 -2.48
C GLY A 113 11.92 -14.61 -1.16
N ASP A 114 11.68 -13.73 -0.18
CA ASP A 114 11.12 -14.11 1.13
C ASP A 114 9.57 -14.09 1.17
N GLY A 115 8.92 -13.77 0.04
CA GLY A 115 7.46 -13.74 -0.05
C GLY A 115 6.81 -12.43 0.39
N ASN A 116 7.58 -11.39 0.74
CA ASN A 116 7.09 -10.13 1.33
C ASN A 116 7.34 -8.87 0.46
N GLY A 117 7.29 -9.02 -0.86
CA GLY A 117 7.58 -7.96 -1.82
C GLY A 117 6.48 -6.88 -1.82
N ALA A 118 6.79 -5.68 -1.35
CA ALA A 118 5.81 -4.61 -1.14
C ALA A 118 5.92 -3.44 -2.13
N GLY A 119 4.84 -2.67 -2.27
CA GLY A 119 4.94 -1.32 -2.85
C GLY A 119 5.76 -0.39 -1.96
N ILE A 120 5.47 -0.41 -0.66
CA ILE A 120 6.14 0.42 0.35
C ILE A 120 6.65 -0.46 1.49
N ARG A 121 7.93 -0.31 1.83
CA ARG A 121 8.51 -0.75 3.10
C ARG A 121 8.81 0.47 3.97
N ILE A 122 8.04 0.68 5.04
CA ILE A 122 8.30 1.74 6.02
C ILE A 122 9.11 1.18 7.19
N GLU A 123 10.27 1.77 7.46
CA GLU A 123 11.16 1.33 8.55
C GLU A 123 11.24 2.38 9.67
N ILE A 124 11.19 3.67 9.35
CA ILE A 124 11.13 4.78 10.33
C ILE A 124 10.34 5.97 9.79
N GLY A 125 9.86 6.82 10.71
CA GLY A 125 9.22 8.09 10.42
C GLY A 125 7.74 8.00 10.06
N ASP A 126 7.11 9.17 9.93
CA ASP A 126 5.69 9.26 9.54
C ASP A 126 5.48 8.82 8.08
N LEU A 127 4.31 8.25 7.79
CA LEU A 127 3.92 7.89 6.44
C LEU A 127 2.53 8.42 6.12
N THR A 128 2.40 9.09 4.97
CA THR A 128 1.11 9.43 4.36
C THR A 128 1.04 8.80 2.98
N VAL A 129 0.03 7.97 2.73
CA VAL A 129 -0.26 7.38 1.43
C VAL A 129 -1.65 7.84 0.99
N ARG A 130 -1.75 8.44 -0.19
CA ARG A 130 -3.03 8.90 -0.73
C ARG A 130 -3.14 8.68 -2.23
N ASN A 131 -4.35 8.41 -2.70
CA ASN A 131 -4.66 8.20 -4.13
C ASN A 131 -3.77 7.12 -4.78
N ALA A 132 -3.28 6.15 -3.99
CA ALA A 132 -2.33 5.15 -4.46
C ALA A 132 -3.02 3.83 -4.82
N MET A 133 -2.37 3.04 -5.67
CA MET A 133 -2.87 1.71 -6.05
C MET A 133 -1.77 0.66 -5.83
N PHE A 134 -2.13 -0.42 -5.15
CA PHE A 134 -1.27 -1.58 -4.88
C PHE A 134 -1.92 -2.80 -5.51
N LEU A 135 -1.31 -3.36 -6.55
CA LEU A 135 -1.94 -4.30 -7.46
C LEU A 135 -1.09 -5.55 -7.66
N ASP A 136 -1.65 -6.74 -7.43
CA ASP A 136 -1.04 -8.01 -7.84
C ASP A 136 0.39 -8.26 -7.33
N SER A 137 0.73 -7.68 -6.18
CA SER A 137 2.00 -7.86 -5.47
C SER A 137 1.85 -8.81 -4.29
N GLN A 138 2.96 -9.27 -3.73
CA GLN A 138 2.93 -10.05 -2.48
C GLN A 138 2.37 -9.21 -1.33
N GLU A 139 2.87 -7.98 -1.16
CA GLU A 139 2.44 -7.02 -0.15
C GLU A 139 2.02 -5.69 -0.79
N GLY A 140 1.15 -4.93 -0.10
CA GLY A 140 0.90 -3.53 -0.45
C GLY A 140 1.85 -2.61 0.32
N ILE A 141 1.60 -2.51 1.63
CA ILE A 141 2.42 -1.73 2.57
C ILE A 141 2.85 -2.66 3.71
N LEU A 142 4.15 -2.76 3.91
CA LEU A 142 4.73 -3.56 4.97
C LEU A 142 5.68 -2.70 5.81
N GLY A 143 5.68 -2.87 7.13
CA GLY A 143 6.64 -2.14 7.96
C GLY A 143 6.46 -2.28 9.45
N ALA A 144 7.50 -1.92 10.16
CA ALA A 144 7.49 -1.81 11.61
C ALA A 144 8.33 -0.58 12.00
N THR A 145 7.75 0.39 12.69
CA THR A 145 8.49 1.55 13.21
C THR A 145 8.80 1.34 14.69
N GLY A 146 10.05 1.59 15.08
CA GLY A 146 10.45 1.53 16.49
C GLY A 146 9.87 2.68 17.33
N ASP A 147 9.78 3.86 16.73
CA ASP A 147 9.22 5.06 17.35
C ASP A 147 7.71 5.18 17.12
N ALA A 148 7.07 5.98 17.98
CA ALA A 148 5.66 6.33 17.83
C ALA A 148 5.50 7.30 16.65
N THR A 149 5.02 6.78 15.53
CA THR A 149 4.82 7.55 14.29
C THR A 149 3.34 7.64 13.95
N ARG A 150 3.00 8.51 13.01
CA ARG A 150 1.66 8.53 12.40
C ARG A 150 1.74 7.95 11.01
N ILE A 151 0.94 6.91 10.79
CA ILE A 151 0.76 6.31 9.46
C ILE A 151 -0.68 6.56 9.03
N THR A 152 -0.85 7.20 7.88
CA THR A 152 -2.16 7.49 7.28
C THR A 152 -2.20 6.92 5.87
N VAL A 153 -3.23 6.12 5.59
CA VAL A 153 -3.54 5.59 4.27
C VAL A 153 -4.95 6.04 3.92
N ASP A 154 -5.10 6.75 2.81
CA ASP A 154 -6.36 7.39 2.46
C ASP A 154 -6.64 7.26 0.96
N HIS A 155 -7.92 7.12 0.56
CA HIS A 155 -8.35 7.03 -0.84
C HIS A 155 -7.48 6.11 -1.71
N SER A 156 -7.11 4.93 -1.20
CA SER A 156 -6.17 4.02 -1.88
C SER A 156 -6.83 2.69 -2.23
N THR A 157 -6.29 2.00 -3.24
CA THR A 157 -6.78 0.70 -3.71
C THR A 157 -5.76 -0.39 -3.46
N PHE A 158 -6.21 -1.51 -2.91
CA PHE A 158 -5.46 -2.72 -2.67
C PHE A 158 -6.19 -3.88 -3.37
N SER A 159 -5.62 -4.41 -4.45
CA SER A 159 -6.31 -5.42 -5.29
C SER A 159 -5.36 -6.53 -5.68
N GLY A 160 -5.75 -7.79 -5.48
CA GLY A 160 -4.91 -8.91 -5.90
C GLY A 160 -3.68 -9.13 -5.04
N LEU A 161 -3.66 -8.65 -3.80
CA LEU A 161 -2.50 -8.73 -2.91
C LEU A 161 -2.51 -9.99 -2.03
N GLY A 162 -1.34 -10.35 -1.50
CA GLY A 162 -1.15 -11.46 -0.58
C GLY A 162 -0.67 -12.74 -1.24
N GLN A 163 -0.02 -13.58 -0.43
CA GLN A 163 0.33 -14.96 -0.74
C GLN A 163 0.27 -15.78 0.55
N CYS A 164 0.01 -17.09 0.45
CA CYS A 164 0.09 -18.04 1.58
C CYS A 164 0.69 -19.40 1.15
N ASP A 165 1.14 -19.49 -0.10
CA ASP A 165 1.62 -20.71 -0.74
C ASP A 165 2.95 -20.51 -1.48
N GLU A 166 3.49 -19.30 -1.47
CA GLU A 166 4.79 -19.00 -2.06
C GLU A 166 5.91 -19.20 -1.04
N THR A 167 5.69 -18.76 0.20
CA THR A 167 6.59 -18.95 1.35
C THR A 167 5.78 -19.33 2.59
N PRO A 168 6.43 -19.79 3.68
CA PRO A 168 5.72 -20.25 4.89
C PRO A 168 4.85 -19.19 5.56
N ASP A 169 5.30 -17.93 5.54
CA ASP A 169 4.57 -16.81 6.13
C ASP A 169 3.68 -16.16 5.08
N CYS A 170 2.41 -15.93 5.41
CA CYS A 170 1.51 -15.23 4.50
C CYS A 170 1.87 -13.74 4.38
N ALA A 171 1.72 -13.20 3.17
CA ALA A 171 1.74 -11.76 2.92
C ALA A 171 0.32 -11.16 2.93
N HIS A 172 0.22 -9.84 3.14
CA HIS A 172 -1.01 -9.11 3.42
C HIS A 172 -1.23 -7.94 2.43
N SER A 173 -2.35 -7.21 2.55
CA SER A 173 -2.48 -5.94 1.80
C SER A 173 -1.80 -4.79 2.54
N ILE A 174 -2.10 -4.65 3.84
CA ILE A 174 -1.40 -3.76 4.76
C ILE A 174 -0.96 -4.58 5.97
N TYR A 175 0.34 -4.61 6.25
CA TYR A 175 0.90 -5.14 7.48
C TYR A 175 1.83 -4.15 8.14
N LEU A 176 1.36 -3.57 9.25
CA LEU A 176 2.08 -2.52 9.95
C LEU A 176 2.18 -2.79 11.45
N ALA A 177 3.36 -2.55 12.00
CA ALA A 177 3.57 -2.40 13.44
C ALA A 177 4.03 -0.97 13.76
N ASN A 178 3.36 -0.33 14.71
CA ASN A 178 3.63 1.06 15.08
C ASN A 178 3.24 1.30 16.54
N THR A 179 4.05 2.02 17.30
CA THR A 179 3.73 2.39 18.69
C THR A 179 2.92 3.69 18.80
N GLY A 180 2.69 4.39 17.68
CA GLY A 180 1.81 5.56 17.57
C GLY A 180 0.41 5.19 17.05
N GLU A 181 -0.05 5.93 16.04
CA GLU A 181 -1.40 5.80 15.46
C GLU A 181 -1.35 5.36 14.00
N ILE A 182 -2.26 4.46 13.62
CA ILE A 182 -2.48 4.06 12.23
C ILE A 182 -3.92 4.39 11.81
N THR A 183 -4.06 5.20 10.76
CA THR A 183 -5.35 5.54 10.14
C THR A 183 -5.42 4.96 8.73
N VAL A 184 -6.50 4.23 8.44
CA VAL A 184 -6.84 3.70 7.10
C VAL A 184 -8.26 4.17 6.77
N THR A 185 -8.39 5.04 5.78
CA THR A 185 -9.65 5.69 5.43
C THR A 185 -9.95 5.59 3.94
N ASN A 186 -11.25 5.56 3.62
CA ASN A 186 -11.77 5.75 2.26
C ASN A 186 -11.12 4.84 1.20
N SER A 187 -10.64 3.67 1.62
CA SER A 187 -9.83 2.79 0.80
C SER A 187 -10.59 1.52 0.40
N ARG A 188 -10.20 0.94 -0.74
CA ARG A 188 -10.80 -0.26 -1.29
C ARG A 188 -9.84 -1.44 -1.22
N PHE A 189 -10.33 -2.55 -0.71
CA PHE A 189 -9.63 -3.82 -0.62
C PHE A 189 -10.45 -4.87 -1.37
N GLU A 190 -9.88 -5.53 -2.36
CA GLU A 190 -10.61 -6.50 -3.18
C GLU A 190 -9.72 -7.62 -3.73
N ARG A 191 -10.35 -8.76 -4.07
CA ARG A 191 -9.68 -9.85 -4.81
C ARG A 191 -8.36 -10.30 -4.15
N GLY A 192 -8.31 -10.37 -2.82
CA GLY A 192 -7.12 -10.83 -2.10
C GLY A 192 -6.72 -12.25 -2.52
N ARG A 193 -5.41 -12.54 -2.47
CA ARG A 193 -4.81 -13.81 -2.93
C ARG A 193 -4.09 -14.57 -1.81
N GLY A 194 -4.08 -14.01 -0.60
CA GLY A 194 -3.50 -14.59 0.60
C GLY A 194 -3.64 -13.62 1.77
N GLY A 195 -3.47 -14.12 2.99
CA GLY A 195 -3.31 -13.28 4.18
C GLY A 195 -4.48 -12.35 4.50
N HIS A 196 -4.26 -11.43 5.43
CA HIS A 196 -5.25 -10.43 5.83
C HIS A 196 -5.27 -9.25 4.86
N TYR A 197 -6.42 -8.59 4.73
CA TYR A 197 -6.44 -7.29 4.05
C TYR A 197 -5.74 -6.24 4.91
N VAL A 198 -6.11 -6.11 6.18
CA VAL A 198 -5.46 -5.16 7.11
C VAL A 198 -5.02 -5.91 8.37
N LYS A 199 -3.72 -5.96 8.62
CA LYS A 199 -3.11 -6.49 9.86
C LYS A 199 -2.31 -5.40 10.57
N LEU A 200 -2.77 -4.96 11.74
CA LEU A 200 -2.16 -3.83 12.46
C LEU A 200 -1.75 -4.19 13.88
N ARG A 201 -0.48 -3.99 14.22
CA ARG A 201 0.05 -4.04 15.59
C ARG A 201 0.27 -2.62 16.09
N SER A 202 -0.77 -2.01 16.68
CA SER A 202 -0.72 -0.62 17.13
C SER A 202 -1.67 -0.34 18.30
N PRO A 203 -1.31 0.53 19.26
CA PRO A 203 -2.19 0.89 20.38
C PRO A 203 -3.42 1.70 19.95
N HIS A 204 -3.32 2.45 18.85
CA HIS A 204 -4.37 3.34 18.35
C HIS A 204 -4.60 3.13 16.86
N VAL A 205 -5.81 2.73 16.51
CA VAL A 205 -6.21 2.51 15.12
C VAL A 205 -7.49 3.27 14.78
N ARG A 206 -7.54 3.77 13.54
CA ARG A 206 -8.75 4.31 12.93
C ARG A 206 -8.93 3.68 11.56
N ILE A 207 -9.92 2.82 11.42
CA ILE A 207 -10.25 2.12 10.17
C ILE A 207 -11.67 2.52 9.79
N ASP A 208 -11.81 3.50 8.91
CA ASP A 208 -13.09 4.19 8.69
C ASP A 208 -13.45 4.36 7.21
N ASP A 209 -14.73 4.18 6.88
CA ASP A 209 -15.28 4.39 5.53
C ASP A 209 -14.55 3.59 4.42
N ASN A 210 -14.03 2.39 4.74
CA ASN A 210 -13.40 1.50 3.76
C ASN A 210 -14.36 0.44 3.19
N SER A 211 -14.03 -0.11 2.03
CA SER A 211 -14.73 -1.27 1.45
C SER A 211 -13.80 -2.49 1.35
N PHE A 212 -14.25 -3.62 1.89
CA PHE A 212 -13.59 -4.92 1.82
C PHE A 212 -14.47 -5.89 1.02
N ASP A 213 -14.11 -6.14 -0.23
CA ASP A 213 -14.80 -7.06 -1.12
C ASP A 213 -13.98 -8.33 -1.37
N ASP A 214 -14.29 -9.36 -0.59
CA ASP A 214 -13.63 -10.66 -0.68
C ASP A 214 -14.39 -11.65 -1.58
N SER A 215 -15.41 -11.21 -2.32
CA SER A 215 -16.23 -12.10 -3.17
C SER A 215 -15.39 -12.88 -4.20
N GLU A 216 -14.40 -12.20 -4.80
CA GLU A 216 -13.41 -12.78 -5.72
C GLU A 216 -12.07 -13.11 -5.02
N GLY A 217 -12.05 -13.08 -3.68
CA GLY A 217 -10.90 -13.42 -2.87
C GLY A 217 -10.60 -14.92 -2.88
N ARG A 218 -9.32 -15.26 -2.67
CA ARG A 218 -8.83 -16.63 -2.58
C ARG A 218 -7.74 -16.72 -1.53
N LYS A 219 -7.81 -17.76 -0.70
CA LYS A 219 -6.87 -18.02 0.41
C LYS A 219 -6.70 -16.84 1.37
N THR A 220 -7.67 -15.93 1.42
CA THR A 220 -7.61 -14.77 2.31
C THR A 220 -7.91 -15.18 3.75
N ASN A 221 -7.38 -14.42 4.69
CA ASN A 221 -7.66 -14.51 6.12
C ASN A 221 -8.57 -13.34 6.52
N TYR A 222 -8.59 -12.92 7.79
CA TYR A 222 -9.49 -11.87 8.27
C TYR A 222 -9.41 -10.56 7.47
N ALA A 223 -10.54 -9.84 7.37
CA ALA A 223 -10.55 -8.52 6.75
C ALA A 223 -9.74 -7.52 7.56
N ILE A 224 -9.94 -7.52 8.88
CA ILE A 224 -9.17 -6.73 9.84
C ILE A 224 -8.66 -7.67 10.93
N ASP A 225 -7.35 -7.69 11.13
CA ASP A 225 -6.67 -8.37 12.22
C ASP A 225 -5.92 -7.33 13.08
N LEU A 226 -6.29 -7.26 14.36
CA LEU A 226 -5.58 -6.52 15.40
C LEU A 226 -4.90 -7.53 16.33
N PRO A 227 -3.83 -8.21 15.89
CA PRO A 227 -3.29 -9.41 16.55
C PRO A 227 -2.81 -9.17 17.99
N GLU A 228 -2.47 -7.92 18.32
CA GLU A 228 -1.93 -7.50 19.63
C GLU A 228 -2.94 -6.70 20.48
N GLY A 229 -4.18 -6.55 20.01
CA GLY A 229 -5.17 -5.62 20.55
C GLY A 229 -5.02 -4.20 20.00
N GLY A 230 -5.56 -3.21 20.72
CA GLY A 230 -5.57 -1.81 20.30
C GLY A 230 -6.93 -1.15 20.54
N THR A 231 -6.92 0.15 20.82
CA THR A 231 -8.12 1.00 20.97
C THR A 231 -8.31 1.90 19.75
N GLY A 232 -9.40 2.66 19.72
CA GLY A 232 -9.73 3.58 18.64
C GLY A 232 -11.06 3.22 17.98
N GLU A 233 -11.08 3.23 16.65
CA GLU A 233 -12.31 3.24 15.86
C GLU A 233 -12.26 2.32 14.63
N ILE A 234 -13.28 1.49 14.46
CA ILE A 234 -13.57 0.73 13.23
C ILE A 234 -15.00 1.07 12.80
N LEU A 235 -15.13 2.00 11.86
CA LEU A 235 -16.41 2.68 11.60
C LEU A 235 -16.81 2.61 10.14
N ARG A 236 -18.13 2.49 9.90
CA ARG A 236 -18.74 2.71 8.59
C ARG A 236 -18.10 1.95 7.41
N ASN A 237 -17.40 0.86 7.71
CA ASN A 237 -16.80 0.03 6.68
C ASN A 237 -17.87 -0.92 6.10
N THR A 238 -17.71 -1.27 4.84
CA THR A 238 -18.54 -2.28 4.16
C THR A 238 -17.73 -3.53 3.91
N PHE A 239 -18.27 -4.69 4.28
CA PHE A 239 -17.63 -5.99 4.14
C PHE A 239 -18.50 -6.96 3.35
N VAL A 240 -17.87 -7.66 2.41
CA VAL A 240 -18.38 -8.86 1.77
C VAL A 240 -17.37 -9.97 2.04
N GLN A 241 -17.76 -11.02 2.77
CA GLN A 241 -16.91 -12.18 3.00
C GLN A 241 -17.13 -13.24 1.92
N GLY A 242 -16.05 -13.58 1.20
CA GLY A 242 -16.03 -14.60 0.16
C GLY A 242 -16.02 -16.02 0.69
N ALA A 243 -16.24 -16.99 -0.20
CA ALA A 243 -16.27 -18.42 0.11
C ALA A 243 -14.88 -19.02 0.36
N ASN A 244 -13.84 -18.48 -0.27
CA ASN A 244 -12.53 -19.13 -0.40
C ASN A 244 -11.49 -18.60 0.60
N LYS A 245 -11.85 -18.50 1.88
CA LYS A 245 -10.95 -18.04 2.95
C LYS A 245 -10.21 -19.21 3.59
N GLU A 246 -8.94 -19.02 3.92
CA GLU A 246 -8.21 -19.93 4.82
C GLU A 246 -8.77 -19.81 6.22
N ASN A 247 -8.87 -18.57 6.72
CA ASN A 247 -9.54 -18.28 7.97
C ASN A 247 -10.86 -17.53 7.74
N TRP A 248 -11.94 -18.30 7.70
CA TRP A 248 -13.30 -17.80 7.51
C TRP A 248 -13.99 -17.39 8.80
N THR A 249 -13.37 -17.60 9.97
CA THR A 249 -14.11 -17.61 11.24
C THR A 249 -14.56 -16.23 11.73
N GLY A 250 -13.99 -15.14 11.20
CA GLY A 250 -14.45 -13.79 11.53
C GLY A 250 -14.01 -12.71 10.54
N PHE A 251 -14.67 -11.56 10.60
CA PHE A 251 -14.32 -10.38 9.79
C PHE A 251 -13.24 -9.53 10.49
N ILE A 252 -13.52 -9.15 11.74
CA ILE A 252 -12.65 -8.35 12.62
C ILE A 252 -12.20 -9.25 13.77
N VAL A 253 -10.90 -9.44 13.92
CA VAL A 253 -10.34 -10.26 14.99
C VAL A 253 -9.40 -9.44 15.85
N VAL A 254 -9.59 -9.55 17.17
CA VAL A 254 -8.90 -8.71 18.17
C VAL A 254 -8.13 -9.58 19.14
N SER A 255 -6.83 -9.29 19.29
CA SER A 255 -5.88 -9.92 20.22
C SER A 255 -5.68 -11.43 20.03
N ALA A 256 -5.76 -11.92 18.78
CA ALA A 256 -5.63 -13.35 18.50
C ALA A 256 -4.23 -13.93 18.75
N GLU A 257 -3.19 -13.10 18.77
CA GLU A 257 -1.82 -13.56 19.00
C GLU A 257 -1.30 -13.15 20.38
N GLN A 258 -1.54 -11.90 20.79
CA GLN A 258 -1.10 -11.35 22.07
C GLN A 258 -2.08 -10.29 22.58
N ARG A 259 -1.99 -9.98 23.88
CA ARG A 259 -2.77 -8.93 24.56
C ARG A 259 -1.87 -7.78 25.01
N LYS A 260 -1.07 -7.26 24.09
CA LYS A 260 -0.06 -6.25 24.38
C LYS A 260 -0.69 -4.86 24.58
N TYR A 261 -1.66 -4.52 23.75
CA TYR A 261 -2.40 -3.27 23.84
C TYR A 261 -3.82 -3.56 24.31
N SER A 262 -4.32 -2.74 25.24
CA SER A 262 -5.73 -2.83 25.65
C SER A 262 -6.63 -2.58 24.44
N ALA A 263 -7.70 -3.36 24.33
CA ALA A 263 -8.81 -3.20 23.42
C ALA A 263 -10.08 -2.70 24.13
N ALA A 264 -9.99 -2.39 25.43
CA ALA A 264 -11.11 -1.85 26.19
C ALA A 264 -11.63 -0.56 25.53
N GLY A 265 -12.92 -0.55 25.19
CA GLY A 265 -13.54 0.60 24.55
C GLY A 265 -13.22 0.79 23.06
N LEU A 266 -12.53 -0.16 22.38
CA LEU A 266 -12.41 -0.14 20.92
C LEU A 266 -13.81 -0.03 20.30
N ARG A 267 -14.05 1.05 19.55
CA ARG A 267 -15.36 1.37 19.00
C ARG A 267 -15.56 0.70 17.65
N ILE A 268 -16.61 -0.12 17.53
CA ILE A 268 -16.95 -0.81 16.27
C ILE A 268 -18.42 -0.52 15.95
N ASP A 269 -18.67 0.40 15.02
CA ASP A 269 -20.00 1.01 14.85
C ASP A 269 -20.27 1.45 13.41
N GLY A 270 -21.54 1.40 12.98
CA GLY A 270 -21.99 1.85 11.68
C GLY A 270 -21.55 0.97 10.50
N ASN A 271 -20.93 -0.18 10.74
CA ASN A 271 -20.42 -1.06 9.67
C ASN A 271 -21.55 -1.88 9.03
N VAL A 272 -21.31 -2.34 7.80
CA VAL A 272 -22.17 -3.30 7.08
C VAL A 272 -21.38 -4.54 6.76
N ALA A 273 -21.86 -5.73 7.13
CA ALA A 273 -21.20 -6.99 6.79
C ALA A 273 -22.16 -7.99 6.18
N THR A 274 -21.76 -8.59 5.06
CA THR A 274 -22.56 -9.58 4.31
C THR A 274 -21.69 -10.74 3.85
N LEU A 275 -22.34 -11.83 3.43
CA LEU A 275 -21.68 -12.99 2.83
C LEU A 275 -21.87 -12.93 1.31
N ALA A 276 -20.82 -13.25 0.56
CA ALA A 276 -20.92 -13.39 -0.89
C ALA A 276 -21.87 -14.56 -1.27
N PRO A 277 -22.49 -14.53 -2.45
CA PRO A 277 -23.24 -15.68 -2.96
C PRO A 277 -22.43 -16.98 -2.89
N GLY A 278 -23.05 -18.06 -2.41
CA GLY A 278 -22.40 -19.37 -2.29
C GLY A 278 -21.51 -19.56 -1.05
N GLN A 279 -21.25 -18.52 -0.25
CA GLN A 279 -20.62 -18.69 1.06
C GLN A 279 -21.63 -19.32 2.04
N SER A 280 -21.29 -20.50 2.56
CA SER A 280 -22.15 -21.33 3.43
C SER A 280 -21.73 -21.35 4.91
N LYS A 281 -20.65 -20.65 5.27
CA LYS A 281 -20.12 -20.55 6.64
C LYS A 281 -20.82 -19.44 7.44
N SER A 282 -20.68 -19.50 8.76
CA SER A 282 -21.23 -18.51 9.70
C SER A 282 -20.15 -17.81 10.53
N PRO A 283 -19.42 -16.84 9.94
CA PRO A 283 -18.42 -16.04 10.64
C PRO A 283 -19.01 -15.18 11.75
N ALA A 284 -18.18 -14.83 12.72
CA ALA A 284 -18.45 -13.69 13.60
C ALA A 284 -18.04 -12.38 12.91
N PHE A 285 -18.87 -11.33 13.01
CA PHE A 285 -18.48 -10.00 12.59
C PHE A 285 -17.30 -9.50 13.43
N VAL A 286 -17.38 -9.69 14.75
CA VAL A 286 -16.26 -9.43 15.67
C VAL A 286 -15.95 -10.70 16.46
N ALA A 287 -14.70 -11.19 16.37
CA ALA A 287 -14.17 -12.22 17.24
C ALA A 287 -13.18 -11.60 18.23
N ASN A 288 -13.55 -11.60 19.51
CA ASN A 288 -12.76 -10.96 20.56
C ASN A 288 -12.02 -12.01 21.40
N VAL A 289 -10.69 -12.03 21.29
CA VAL A 289 -9.80 -12.88 22.09
C VAL A 289 -9.27 -12.11 23.31
N SER A 290 -9.40 -10.79 23.37
CA SER A 290 -8.82 -9.95 24.44
C SER A 290 -9.47 -10.21 25.81
N GLY A 291 -10.75 -10.56 25.82
CA GLY A 291 -11.57 -10.67 27.03
C GLY A 291 -12.01 -9.32 27.61
N GLU A 292 -11.59 -8.21 27.01
CA GLU A 292 -11.97 -6.86 27.43
C GLU A 292 -13.27 -6.41 26.74
N ARG A 293 -13.97 -5.46 27.37
CA ARG A 293 -15.23 -4.93 26.86
C ARG A 293 -14.98 -3.97 25.70
N LEU A 294 -15.36 -4.37 24.49
CA LEU A 294 -15.37 -3.50 23.31
C LEU A 294 -16.61 -2.57 23.33
N ALA A 295 -16.54 -1.45 22.63
CA ALA A 295 -17.66 -0.51 22.45
C ALA A 295 -18.37 -0.79 21.11
N LEU A 296 -19.14 -1.88 21.05
CA LEU A 296 -19.94 -2.22 19.86
C LEU A 296 -21.15 -1.31 19.75
N GLY A 297 -21.26 -0.59 18.63
CA GLY A 297 -22.43 0.19 18.27
C GLY A 297 -23.39 -0.56 17.34
N THR A 298 -24.15 0.18 16.55
CA THR A 298 -25.13 -0.37 15.61
C THR A 298 -24.43 -0.78 14.31
N ASN A 299 -24.33 -2.09 14.08
CA ASN A 299 -23.77 -2.64 12.84
C ASN A 299 -24.87 -3.41 12.09
N ARG A 300 -24.94 -3.27 10.76
CA ARG A 300 -25.91 -3.97 9.91
C ARG A 300 -25.31 -5.26 9.39
N LEU A 301 -25.80 -6.40 9.88
CA LEU A 301 -25.27 -7.71 9.57
C LEU A 301 -26.26 -8.50 8.73
N GLY A 302 -25.80 -8.98 7.57
CA GLY A 302 -26.57 -9.84 6.70
C GLY A 302 -26.77 -11.24 7.28
N PRO A 303 -27.69 -12.04 6.70
CA PRO A 303 -27.94 -13.41 7.14
C PRO A 303 -26.66 -14.25 7.21
N GLY A 304 -26.54 -15.09 8.24
CA GLY A 304 -25.39 -15.96 8.45
C GLY A 304 -24.20 -15.31 9.16
N VAL A 305 -24.16 -13.98 9.28
CA VAL A 305 -23.12 -13.27 10.04
C VAL A 305 -23.54 -13.17 11.52
N ARG A 306 -22.78 -13.81 12.41
CA ARG A 306 -22.97 -13.70 13.87
C ARG A 306 -22.42 -12.36 14.34
N ALA A 307 -23.11 -11.66 15.23
CA ALA A 307 -22.67 -10.33 15.64
C ALA A 307 -21.33 -10.34 16.38
N TYR A 308 -21.13 -11.31 17.26
CA TYR A 308 -20.00 -11.32 18.16
C TYR A 308 -19.66 -12.75 18.57
N GLU A 309 -18.37 -12.99 18.79
CA GLU A 309 -17.85 -14.22 19.36
C GLU A 309 -16.80 -13.87 20.41
N ASP A 310 -17.00 -14.38 21.62
CA ASP A 310 -16.02 -14.35 22.69
C ASP A 310 -15.11 -15.58 22.54
N ARG A 311 -13.82 -15.35 22.34
CA ARG A 311 -12.79 -16.37 22.14
C ARG A 311 -11.74 -16.33 23.24
N ARG A 312 -12.15 -16.02 24.47
CA ARG A 312 -11.26 -16.19 25.63
C ARG A 312 -10.70 -17.63 25.63
N PRO A 313 -9.37 -17.79 25.76
CA PRO A 313 -8.73 -19.09 25.94
C PRO A 313 -9.11 -19.72 27.28
#